data_AF-A0AAU9MVT1-F1
#
_entry.id   AF-A0AAU9MVT1-F1
#
_cell.length_a   1.000
_cell.length_b   1.000
_cell.length_c   1.000
_cell.angle_alpha   90.00
_cell.angle_beta   90.00
_cell.angle_gamma   90.00
#
_symmetry.space_group_name_H-M   'P 1'
#
loop_
_entity.id
_entity.type
_entity.pdbx_description
1 polymer ?
#
loop_
_entity_poly.entity_id
_entity_poly.type
_entity_poly.pdbx_seq_one_letter_code
_entity_poly.pdbx_strand_id
1 'polypeptide(L)'
;MQIITTTTTTYMDFSPNYEAVFREIEQLKVCLDKALLYESYALFLEAKGMMNEAHFVYQSGISRNAEPIEKLKKAHAYFLERMQAIINACSHKKVDGGSPLNSGSNCINP
;
A
#
# COMPACT_ATOMS: atom_id res chain seq x y z
N MET A 1 -17.10 -6.57 -30.05
CA MET A 1 -15.81 -6.79 -29.35
C MET A 1 -15.44 -5.45 -28.72
N GLN A 2 -15.37 -5.43 -27.39
CA GLN A 2 -14.59 -4.56 -26.46
C GLN A 2 -14.08 -3.19 -26.99
N ILE A 3 -14.09 -2.06 -26.29
CA ILE A 3 -13.99 -1.71 -24.85
C ILE A 3 -14.04 -0.17 -24.80
N ILE A 4 -14.73 0.44 -23.83
CA ILE A 4 -14.27 1.64 -23.08
C ILE A 4 -15.29 1.99 -21.97
N THR A 5 -15.19 1.27 -20.85
CA THR A 5 -15.79 1.65 -19.57
C THR A 5 -14.76 2.42 -18.72
N THR A 6 -14.21 3.52 -19.25
CA THR A 6 -13.03 4.21 -18.66
C THR A 6 -13.27 5.68 -18.32
N THR A 7 -14.50 6.11 -18.02
CA THR A 7 -14.77 7.52 -17.69
C THR A 7 -14.89 7.84 -16.19
N THR A 8 -14.63 6.89 -15.29
CA THR A 8 -14.69 7.15 -13.83
C THR A 8 -13.33 7.18 -13.12
N THR A 9 -12.21 6.95 -13.82
CA THR A 9 -10.87 6.87 -13.21
C THR A 9 -10.05 8.16 -13.31
N THR A 10 -10.60 9.24 -13.89
CA THR A 10 -9.78 10.41 -14.28
C THR A 10 -9.77 11.58 -13.29
N TYR A 11 -10.54 11.53 -12.19
CA TYR A 11 -10.51 12.61 -11.19
C TYR A 11 -9.46 12.37 -10.09
N MET A 12 -8.97 11.14 -9.97
CA MET A 12 -8.04 10.73 -8.93
C MET A 12 -6.57 10.87 -9.35
N ASP A 13 -6.24 10.85 -10.64
CA ASP A 13 -4.86 10.84 -11.14
C ASP A 13 -4.08 12.19 -11.06
N PHE A 14 -4.69 13.30 -10.65
CA PHE A 14 -4.06 14.63 -10.83
C PHE A 14 -3.90 15.51 -9.58
N SER A 15 -4.13 15.00 -8.36
CA SER A 15 -3.76 15.77 -7.16
C SER A 15 -2.32 15.45 -6.75
N PRO A 16 -1.38 16.42 -6.79
CA PRO A 16 -0.02 16.21 -6.29
C PRO A 16 0.05 15.96 -4.78
N ASN A 17 -1.08 16.00 -4.07
CA ASN A 17 -1.13 15.79 -2.63
C ASN A 17 -2.37 14.97 -2.21
N TYR A 18 -2.38 13.69 -2.59
CA TYR A 18 -3.40 12.72 -2.18
C TYR A 18 -3.64 12.66 -0.66
N GLU A 19 -2.57 12.84 0.11
CA GLU A 19 -2.61 12.90 1.57
C GLU A 19 -3.37 14.12 2.08
N ALA A 20 -3.19 15.30 1.45
CA ALA A 20 -3.97 16.48 1.79
C ALA A 20 -5.45 16.32 1.46
N VAL A 21 -5.79 15.73 0.32
CA VAL A 21 -7.18 15.45 -0.07
C VAL A 21 -7.83 14.48 0.91
N PHE A 22 -7.15 13.39 1.26
CA PHE A 22 -7.69 12.43 2.23
C PHE A 22 -7.90 13.07 3.61
N ARG A 23 -6.93 13.85 4.10
CA ARG A 23 -7.04 14.58 5.37
C ARG A 23 -8.20 15.57 5.36
N GLU A 24 -8.40 16.30 4.27
CA GLU A 24 -9.52 17.23 4.13
C GLU A 24 -10.86 16.48 4.17
N ILE A 25 -10.97 15.34 3.49
CA ILE A 25 -12.15 14.47 3.54
C ILE A 25 -12.42 13.98 4.98
N GLU A 26 -11.39 13.58 5.73
CA GLU A 26 -11.51 13.20 7.13
C GLU A 26 -11.96 14.35 8.03
N GLN A 27 -11.41 15.55 7.84
CA GLN A 27 -11.76 16.76 8.60
C GLN A 27 -13.21 17.19 8.34
N LEU A 28 -13.62 17.17 7.07
CA LEU A 28 -14.96 17.53 6.63
C LEU A 28 -15.99 16.42 6.90
N LYS A 29 -15.52 15.21 7.26
CA LYS A 29 -16.34 14.01 7.49
C LYS A 29 -17.24 13.64 6.31
N VAL A 30 -16.86 14.04 5.11
CA VAL A 30 -17.57 13.69 3.87
C VAL A 30 -17.09 12.33 3.36
N CYS A 31 -17.94 11.56 2.71
CA CYS A 31 -17.59 10.30 2.05
C CYS A 31 -16.91 9.22 2.93
N LEU A 32 -16.92 9.37 4.26
CA LEU A 32 -16.32 8.41 5.19
C LEU A 32 -17.08 7.08 5.23
N ASP A 33 -18.28 7.04 4.66
CA ASP A 33 -19.11 5.86 4.46
C ASP A 33 -18.81 5.15 3.13
N LYS A 34 -17.85 5.60 2.33
CA LYS A 34 -17.57 5.03 0.99
C LYS A 34 -16.33 4.16 1.00
N ALA A 35 -16.49 2.88 0.65
CA ALA A 35 -15.39 1.92 0.55
C ALA A 35 -14.28 2.42 -0.41
N LEU A 36 -14.67 3.09 -1.51
CA LEU A 36 -13.74 3.59 -2.53
C LEU A 36 -12.71 4.58 -1.96
N LEU A 37 -13.08 5.37 -0.95
CA LEU A 37 -12.16 6.31 -0.30
C LEU A 37 -10.99 5.57 0.36
N TYR A 38 -11.30 4.57 1.18
CA TYR A 38 -10.29 3.78 1.89
C TYR A 38 -9.48 2.91 0.93
N GLU A 39 -10.13 2.29 -0.06
CA GLU A 39 -9.46 1.48 -1.07
C GLU A 39 -8.45 2.30 -1.88
N SER A 40 -8.85 3.46 -2.39
CA SER A 40 -7.96 4.32 -3.19
C SER A 40 -6.78 4.87 -2.38
N TYR A 41 -7.02 5.30 -1.14
CA TYR A 41 -5.96 5.85 -0.30
C TYR A 41 -5.01 4.77 0.21
N ALA A 42 -5.50 3.59 0.57
CA ALA A 42 -4.65 2.47 0.95
C ALA A 42 -3.76 2.01 -0.21
N LEU A 43 -4.27 1.95 -1.44
CA LEU A 43 -3.47 1.65 -2.64
C LEU A 43 -2.37 2.70 -2.88
N PHE A 44 -2.68 3.98 -2.67
CA PHE A 44 -1.68 5.06 -2.75
C PHE A 44 -0.54 4.87 -1.73
N LEU A 45 -0.89 4.55 -0.48
CA LEU A 45 0.10 4.28 0.58
C LEU A 45 0.92 3.02 0.29
N GLU A 46 0.28 1.97 -0.21
CA GLU A 46 0.95 0.73 -0.63
C GLU A 46 1.98 1.00 -1.73
N ALA A 47 1.63 1.80 -2.75
CA ALA A 47 2.54 2.19 -3.82
C ALA A 47 3.76 2.98 -3.32
N LYS A 48 3.63 3.69 -2.18
CA LYS A 48 4.74 4.37 -1.49
C LYS A 48 5.55 3.46 -0.56
N GLY A 49 5.17 2.19 -0.43
CA GLY A 49 5.80 1.24 0.51
C GLY A 49 5.33 1.38 1.97
N MET A 50 4.31 2.21 2.23
CA MET A 50 3.77 2.50 3.57
C MET A 50 2.74 1.45 3.97
N MET A 51 3.22 0.20 4.16
CA MET A 51 2.35 -0.98 4.33
C MET A 51 1.50 -0.92 5.61
N ASN A 52 2.05 -0.42 6.70
CA ASN A 52 1.34 -0.33 7.98
C ASN A 52 0.21 0.69 7.92
N GLU A 53 0.47 1.84 7.29
CA GLU A 53 -0.49 2.91 7.09
C GLU A 53 -1.60 2.47 6.15
N ALA A 54 -1.26 1.79 5.04
CA ALA A 54 -2.23 1.19 4.14
C ALA A 54 -3.15 0.19 4.88
N HIS A 55 -2.57 -0.67 5.73
CA HIS A 55 -3.32 -1.61 6.54
C HIS A 55 -4.30 -0.90 7.50
N PHE A 56 -3.84 0.16 8.17
CA PHE A 56 -4.67 0.94 9.08
C PHE A 56 -5.83 1.63 8.37
N VAL A 57 -5.61 2.15 7.16
CA VAL A 57 -6.67 2.76 6.34
C VAL A 57 -7.76 1.73 6.00
N TYR A 58 -7.38 0.52 5.59
CA TYR A 58 -8.36 -0.56 5.39
C TYR A 58 -9.15 -0.87 6.66
N GLN A 59 -8.46 -1.03 7.80
CA GLN A 59 -9.12 -1.31 9.08
C GLN A 59 -10.10 -0.18 9.47
N SER A 60 -9.70 1.08 9.33
CA SER A 60 -10.54 2.25 9.61
C SER A 60 -11.83 2.23 8.78
N GLY A 61 -11.73 1.97 7.47
CA GLY A 61 -12.91 1.87 6.61
C GLY A 61 -13.82 0.70 6.95
N ILE A 62 -13.26 -0.46 7.31
CA ILE A 62 -14.03 -1.64 7.75
C ILE A 62 -14.74 -1.35 9.07
N SER A 63 -14.05 -0.76 10.06
CA SER A 63 -14.64 -0.38 11.35
C SER A 63 -15.77 0.63 11.21
N ARG A 64 -15.76 1.45 10.15
CA ARG A 64 -16.82 2.42 9.85
C ARG A 64 -17.96 1.85 9.00
N ASN A 65 -17.92 0.56 8.66
CA ASN A 65 -18.88 -0.10 7.77
C ASN A 65 -19.04 0.64 6.44
N ALA A 66 -17.91 1.04 5.83
CA ALA A 66 -17.93 1.79 4.58
C ALA A 66 -18.45 0.94 3.42
N GLU A 67 -19.44 1.44 2.69
CA GLU A 67 -20.19 0.72 1.67
C GLU A 67 -19.55 0.84 0.28
N PRO A 68 -19.52 -0.24 -0.52
CA PRO A 68 -19.90 -1.61 -0.17
C PRO A 68 -18.87 -2.33 0.73
N ILE A 69 -19.27 -2.74 1.94
CA ILE A 69 -18.33 -3.28 2.95
C ILE A 69 -17.64 -4.57 2.48
N GLU A 70 -18.37 -5.44 1.80
CA GLU A 70 -17.82 -6.70 1.30
C GLU A 70 -16.75 -6.47 0.23
N LYS A 71 -16.88 -5.40 -0.57
CA LYS A 71 -15.83 -4.99 -1.51
C LYS A 71 -14.58 -4.54 -0.74
N LEU A 72 -14.75 -3.75 0.31
CA LEU A 72 -13.62 -3.24 1.10
C LEU A 72 -12.85 -4.38 1.80
N LYS A 73 -13.57 -5.32 2.42
CA LYS A 73 -12.96 -6.52 3.02
C LYS A 73 -12.21 -7.35 2.00
N LYS A 74 -12.78 -7.53 0.80
CA LYS A 74 -12.13 -8.25 -0.30
C LYS A 74 -10.84 -7.55 -0.76
N ALA A 75 -10.87 -6.22 -0.89
CA ALA A 75 -9.68 -5.43 -1.22
C ALA A 75 -8.60 -5.55 -0.13
N HIS A 76 -8.99 -5.51 1.15
CA HIS A 76 -8.07 -5.71 2.28
C HIS A 76 -7.44 -7.10 2.29
N ALA A 77 -8.20 -8.15 1.98
CA ALA A 77 -7.68 -9.50 1.84
C ALA A 77 -6.61 -9.59 0.74
N TYR A 78 -6.87 -9.00 -0.44
CA TYR A 78 -5.86 -8.94 -1.50
C TYR A 78 -4.60 -8.17 -1.10
N PHE A 79 -4.74 -7.10 -0.32
CA PHE A 79 -3.60 -6.39 0.24
C PHE A 79 -2.76 -7.28 1.17
N LEU A 80 -3.40 -8.05 2.06
CA LEU A 80 -2.71 -8.97 2.97
C LEU A 80 -1.98 -10.08 2.22
N GLU A 81 -2.57 -10.62 1.15
CA GLU A 81 -1.92 -11.60 0.26
C GLU A 81 -0.64 -11.03 -0.36
N ARG A 82 -0.68 -9.78 -0.85
CA ARG A 82 0.51 -9.10 -1.39
C ARG A 82 1.59 -8.89 -0.34
N MET A 83 1.19 -8.45 0.86
CA MET A 83 2.12 -8.26 1.98
C MET A 83 2.80 -9.58 2.39
N GLN A 84 2.04 -10.68 2.45
CA GLN A 84 2.60 -12.00 2.75
C GLN A 84 3.57 -12.46 1.66
N ALA A 85 3.26 -12.22 0.38
CA ALA A 85 4.16 -12.54 -0.72
C ALA A 85 5.50 -11.79 -0.60
N ILE A 86 5.48 -10.51 -0.20
CA ILE A 86 6.68 -9.71 0.06
C ILE A 86 7.50 -10.31 1.21
N ILE A 87 6.86 -10.66 2.33
CA ILE A 87 7.55 -11.28 3.49
C ILE A 87 8.23 -12.59 3.09
N ASN A 88 7.53 -13.43 2.33
CA ASN A 88 8.08 -14.70 1.85
C ASN A 88 9.29 -14.45 0.93
N ALA A 89 9.16 -13.53 -0.03
CA ALA A 89 10.25 -13.18 -0.95
C ALA A 89 11.49 -12.62 -0.22
N CYS A 90 11.31 -11.83 0.84
CA CYS A 90 12.40 -11.33 1.67
C CYS A 90 13.04 -12.42 2.54
N SER A 91 12.27 -13.42 2.97
CA SER A 91 12.75 -14.52 3.83
C SER A 91 13.63 -15.53 3.07
N HIS A 92 13.37 -15.75 1.78
CA HIS A 92 14.14 -16.68 0.94
C HIS A 92 15.50 -16.14 0.46
N LYS A 93 15.80 -14.84 0.66
CA LYS A 93 17.08 -14.23 0.26
C LYS A 93 18.27 -14.54 1.19
N LYS A 94 18.13 -15.45 2.18
CA LYS A 94 19.18 -15.74 3.18
C LYS A 94 20.03 -16.98 2.94
N VAL A 95 19.87 -17.72 1.84
CA VAL A 95 20.71 -18.90 1.54
C VAL A 95 21.05 -18.94 0.06
N ASP A 96 22.13 -18.27 -0.34
CA ASP A 96 23.16 -18.83 -1.23
C ASP A 96 24.40 -17.91 -1.24
N GLY A 97 25.59 -18.49 -1.08
CA GLY A 97 26.88 -17.78 -1.17
C GLY A 97 27.90 -18.17 -0.10
N GLY A 98 28.53 -19.34 -0.24
CA GLY A 98 29.74 -19.71 0.50
C GLY A 98 30.99 -18.88 0.12
N SER A 99 31.84 -18.65 1.13
CA SER A 99 33.13 -17.93 1.28
C SER A 99 34.24 -18.11 0.21
N PRO A 100 35.45 -17.48 0.31
CA PRO A 100 35.85 -16.18 0.89
C PRO A 100 36.66 -15.30 -0.12
N LEU A 101 36.49 -13.97 -0.11
CA LEU A 101 37.44 -13.07 -0.77
C LEU A 101 38.48 -12.59 0.25
N ASN A 102 39.68 -13.16 0.10
CA ASN A 102 40.93 -12.62 0.63
C ASN A 102 41.08 -11.16 0.17
N SER A 103 41.08 -10.23 1.12
CA SER A 103 41.64 -8.90 0.88
C SER A 103 42.44 -8.50 2.11
N GLY A 104 43.73 -8.79 2.05
CA GLY A 104 44.70 -8.25 3.00
C GLY A 104 44.55 -6.73 3.10
N SER A 105 44.55 -6.23 4.33
CA SER A 105 44.70 -4.80 4.60
C SER A 105 45.64 -4.69 5.80
N ASN A 106 46.88 -4.34 5.48
CA ASN A 106 47.91 -3.96 6.43
C ASN A 106 47.38 -2.84 7.33
N CYS A 107 47.40 -3.06 8.65
CA CYS A 107 47.20 -2.01 9.63
C CYS A 107 48.52 -1.23 9.78
N ILE A 108 48.62 -0.08 9.11
CA ILE A 108 49.60 0.95 9.45
C ILE A 108 48.84 2.27 9.58
N ASN A 109 48.78 2.82 10.79
CA ASN A 109 48.75 4.26 11.05
C ASN A 109 48.83 4.57 12.55
N PRO A 110 49.19 5.80 12.94
CA PRO A 110 50.51 6.44 12.94
C PRO A 110 51.16 6.45 14.34
#